data_AF-A0A1H6DPQ7-F1
#
_entry.id   AF-A0A1H6DPQ7-F1
#
_cell.length_a   1.000
_cell.length_b   1.000
_cell.length_c   1.000
_cell.angle_alpha   90.00
_cell.angle_beta   90.00
_cell.angle_gamma   90.00
#
_symmetry.space_group_name_H-M   'P 1'
#
loop_
_entity.id
_entity.type
_entity.pdbx_description
1 polymer ?
#
loop_
_entity_poly.entity_id
_entity_poly.type
_entity_poly.pdbx_seq_one_letter_code
_entity_poly.pdbx_strand_id
1 'polypeptide(L)'
;MDEWEDEPGLPAPRDLPVAGYEHLPQVAIEARVASLDRDQVEALLRYETEHSGRTPVLRLLTRRLRDLRAPAATEHASGGYGPPPRRTIPGAGAP
;
A
#
# COMPACT_ATOMS: atom_id res chain seq x y z
N MET A 1 4.97 -36.59 13.06
CA MET A 1 5.30 -35.92 14.34
C MET A 1 5.64 -34.53 13.91
N ASP A 2 4.58 -33.76 13.75
CA ASP A 2 4.66 -32.50 13.06
C ASP A 2 5.34 -31.47 13.97
N GLU A 3 6.55 -31.07 13.56
CA GLU A 3 7.25 -29.88 14.02
C GLU A 3 6.46 -28.63 13.58
N TRP A 4 5.28 -28.42 14.17
CA TRP A 4 4.68 -27.10 14.26
C TRP A 4 5.38 -26.40 15.42
N GLU A 5 6.64 -26.05 15.17
CA GLU A 5 7.42 -25.19 16.04
C GLU A 5 6.65 -23.90 16.27
N ASP A 6 6.27 -23.71 17.52
CA ASP A 6 6.09 -22.44 18.23
C ASP A 6 6.59 -21.22 17.44
N GLU A 7 5.75 -20.65 16.56
CA GLU A 7 6.00 -19.37 15.89
C GLU A 7 5.55 -18.26 16.86
N PRO A 8 6.50 -17.52 17.47
CA PRO A 8 6.20 -16.68 18.61
C PRO A 8 5.36 -15.46 18.20
N GLY A 9 4.08 -15.46 18.59
CA GLY A 9 3.30 -14.23 18.80
C GLY A 9 2.76 -13.54 17.56
N LEU A 10 2.37 -14.28 16.53
CA LEU A 10 1.58 -13.69 15.43
C LEU A 10 0.28 -13.10 15.98
N PRO A 11 -0.09 -11.87 15.58
CA PRO A 11 -1.33 -11.25 16.04
C PRO A 11 -2.50 -12.14 15.61
N ALA A 12 -3.30 -12.57 16.59
CA ALA A 12 -4.55 -13.24 16.31
C ALA A 12 -5.41 -12.36 15.38
N PRO A 13 -6.32 -12.91 14.55
CA PRO A 13 -7.18 -12.13 13.65
C PRO A 13 -7.99 -11.02 14.36
N ARG A 14 -8.13 -11.12 15.69
CA ARG A 14 -8.79 -10.17 16.60
C ARG A 14 -7.91 -8.97 16.99
N ASP A 15 -6.60 -9.11 16.87
CA ASP A 15 -5.58 -8.12 17.22
C ASP A 15 -5.08 -7.35 15.99
N LEU A 16 -5.59 -7.69 14.80
CA LEU A 16 -5.27 -6.95 13.58
C LEU A 16 -5.78 -5.51 13.71
N PRO A 17 -5.01 -4.51 13.24
CA PRO A 17 -5.42 -3.10 13.26
C PRO A 17 -6.64 -2.85 12.35
N VAL A 18 -7.03 -3.83 11.54
CA VAL A 18 -8.18 -3.78 10.64
C VAL A 18 -9.13 -4.93 10.96
N ALA A 19 -10.31 -4.61 11.47
CA ALA A 19 -11.36 -5.58 11.73
C ALA A 19 -11.87 -6.22 10.42
N GLY A 20 -11.97 -7.55 10.40
CA GLY A 20 -12.49 -8.31 9.26
C GLY A 20 -11.60 -8.24 8.01
N TYR A 21 -10.32 -7.93 8.19
CA TYR A 21 -9.34 -7.69 7.11
C TYR A 21 -9.38 -8.75 6.00
N GLU A 22 -9.46 -10.03 6.36
CA GLU A 22 -9.50 -11.16 5.41
C GLU A 22 -10.68 -11.11 4.42
N HIS A 23 -11.81 -10.52 4.83
CA HIS A 23 -13.01 -10.40 4.02
C HIS A 23 -13.10 -9.09 3.23
N LEU A 24 -12.16 -8.16 3.45
CA LEU A 24 -12.21 -6.86 2.79
C LEU A 24 -11.79 -6.98 1.31
N PRO A 25 -12.49 -6.27 0.40
CA PRO A 25 -12.04 -6.10 -0.96
C PRO A 25 -10.77 -5.23 -1.01
N GLN A 26 -9.94 -5.42 -2.02
CA GLN A 26 -8.66 -4.71 -2.18
C GLN A 26 -8.80 -3.17 -2.05
N VAL A 27 -9.80 -2.57 -2.68
CA VAL A 27 -10.06 -1.12 -2.61
C VAL A 27 -10.31 -0.65 -1.16
N ALA A 28 -10.99 -1.46 -0.35
CA ALA A 28 -11.25 -1.12 1.04
C ALA A 28 -10.00 -1.27 1.93
N ILE A 29 -9.07 -2.15 1.54
CA ILE A 29 -7.77 -2.32 2.18
C ILE A 29 -6.87 -1.11 1.85
N GLU A 30 -6.82 -0.68 0.58
CA GLU A 30 -6.06 0.48 0.13
C GLU A 30 -6.38 1.76 0.92
N ALA A 31 -7.66 2.06 1.11
CA ALA A 31 -8.10 3.22 1.88
C ALA A 31 -7.65 3.18 3.35
N ARG A 32 -7.61 1.98 3.95
CA ARG A 32 -7.21 1.79 5.35
C ARG A 32 -5.71 1.87 5.53
N VAL A 33 -4.94 1.17 4.68
CA VAL A 33 -3.47 1.14 4.70
C VAL A 33 -2.85 2.53 4.59
N ALA A 34 -3.52 3.47 3.89
CA ALA A 34 -3.09 4.86 3.81
C ALA A 34 -3.07 5.60 5.17
N SER A 35 -3.89 5.16 6.13
CA SER A 35 -3.98 5.76 7.47
C SER A 35 -3.21 4.99 8.54
N LEU A 36 -2.62 3.83 8.19
CA LEU A 36 -1.88 2.99 9.13
C LEU A 36 -0.43 3.45 9.30
N ASP A 37 0.07 3.23 10.51
CA ASP A 37 1.46 3.42 10.90
C ASP A 37 2.34 2.24 10.48
N ARG A 38 3.65 2.43 10.60
CA ARG A 38 4.66 1.46 10.18
C ARG A 38 4.45 0.08 10.82
N ASP A 39 4.33 0.03 12.14
CA ASP A 39 4.17 -1.22 12.90
C ASP A 39 2.87 -1.95 12.52
N GLN A 40 1.80 -1.20 12.27
CA GLN A 40 0.52 -1.76 11.84
C GLN A 40 0.60 -2.36 10.43
N VAL A 41 1.29 -1.69 9.49
CA VAL A 41 1.52 -2.22 8.14
C VAL A 41 2.41 -3.45 8.17
N GLU A 42 3.41 -3.49 9.05
CA GLU A 42 4.29 -4.64 9.21
C GLU A 42 3.54 -5.87 9.77
N ALA A 43 2.66 -5.68 10.76
CA ALA A 43 1.80 -6.73 11.29
C ALA A 43 0.86 -7.31 10.22
N LEU A 44 0.24 -6.45 9.40
CA LEU A 44 -0.61 -6.91 8.29
C LEU A 44 0.18 -7.67 7.23
N LEU A 45 1.43 -7.28 6.96
CA LEU A 45 2.27 -7.95 5.96
C LEU A 45 2.63 -9.37 6.39
N ARG A 46 2.96 -9.58 7.67
CA ARG A 46 3.21 -10.92 8.23
C ARG A 46 1.95 -11.78 8.14
N TYR A 47 0.83 -11.27 8.68
CA TYR A 47 -0.46 -11.96 8.64
C TYR A 47 -0.87 -12.37 7.22
N GLU A 48 -0.77 -11.44 6.26
CA GLU A 48 -1.18 -11.68 4.88
C GLU A 48 -0.25 -12.65 4.15
N THR A 49 1.04 -12.72 4.52
CA THR A 49 1.97 -13.69 3.94
C THR A 49 1.64 -15.13 4.36
N GLU A 50 1.09 -15.31 5.56
CA GLU A 50 0.79 -16.64 6.12
C GLU A 50 -0.62 -17.14 5.84
N HIS A 51 -1.60 -16.24 5.75
CA HIS A 51 -3.02 -16.64 5.76
C HIS A 51 -3.68 -16.61 4.38
N SER A 52 -3.55 -15.50 3.64
CA SER A 52 -4.29 -15.30 2.38
C SER A 52 -3.37 -15.24 1.15
N GLY A 53 -2.11 -14.82 1.31
CA GLY A 53 -1.11 -14.80 0.24
C GLY A 53 -1.52 -13.94 -0.96
N ARG A 54 -2.35 -12.90 -0.76
CA ARG A 54 -2.86 -12.10 -1.88
C ARG A 54 -1.77 -11.21 -2.44
N THR A 55 -1.15 -11.63 -3.54
CA THR A 55 -0.12 -10.88 -4.28
C THR A 55 -0.39 -9.37 -4.41
N PRO A 56 -1.58 -8.89 -4.85
CA PRO A 56 -1.82 -7.45 -4.96
C PRO A 56 -1.78 -6.72 -3.61
N VAL A 57 -2.26 -7.36 -2.54
CA VAL A 57 -2.28 -6.81 -1.18
C VAL A 57 -0.87 -6.80 -0.58
N LEU A 58 -0.11 -7.88 -0.75
CA LEU A 58 1.30 -7.93 -0.34
C LEU A 58 2.13 -6.82 -0.99
N ARG A 59 1.95 -6.57 -2.29
CA ARG A 59 2.63 -5.47 -3.00
C ARG A 59 2.25 -4.10 -2.44
N LEU A 60 0.97 -3.89 -2.14
CA LEU A 60 0.46 -2.65 -1.55
C LEU A 60 1.11 -2.38 -0.18
N LEU A 61 1.07 -3.37 0.73
CA LEU A 61 1.64 -3.28 2.07
C LEU A 61 3.15 -3.03 2.02
N THR A 62 3.86 -3.78 1.16
CA THR A 62 5.31 -3.61 0.95
C THR A 62 5.65 -2.21 0.48
N ARG A 63 4.89 -1.66 -0.49
CA ARG A 63 5.09 -0.29 -0.97
C ARG A 63 4.89 0.72 0.15
N ARG A 64 3.78 0.61 0.90
CA ARG A 64 3.48 1.52 2.01
C ARG A 64 4.57 1.48 3.08
N LEU A 65 5.06 0.29 3.43
CA LEU A 65 6.15 0.14 4.40
C LEU A 65 7.43 0.83 3.93
N ARG A 66 7.73 0.76 2.63
CA ARG A 66 8.86 1.49 2.04
C ARG A 66 8.66 3.00 2.13
N ASP A 67 7.47 3.49 1.80
CA ASP A 67 7.15 4.93 1.87
C ASP A 67 7.27 5.46 3.31
N LEU A 68 6.86 4.67 4.31
CA LEU A 68 6.99 5.01 5.75
C LEU A 68 8.43 4.91 6.28
N ARG A 69 9.28 4.06 5.67
CA ARG A 69 10.69 3.92 6.05
C ARG A 69 11.59 4.96 5.38
N ALA A 70 11.19 5.46 4.22
CA ALA A 70 11.90 6.56 3.60
C ALA A 70 11.88 7.76 4.58
N PRO A 71 13.03 8.45 4.80
CA PRO A 71 12.96 9.77 5.42
C PRO A 71 11.97 10.59 4.58
N ALA A 72 11.16 11.47 5.21
CA ALA A 72 10.07 12.24 4.61
C ALA A 72 10.53 13.17 3.46
N ALA A 73 11.15 12.59 2.45
CA ALA A 73 11.60 13.16 1.22
C ALA A 73 10.36 13.22 0.36
N THR A 74 9.68 14.34 0.55
CA THR A 74 8.91 15.01 -0.47
C THR A 74 7.65 14.24 -0.85
N GLU A 75 6.57 14.64 -0.21
CA GLU A 75 5.30 14.96 -0.86
C GLU A 75 4.95 13.99 -1.98
N HIS A 76 4.07 13.05 -1.65
CA HIS A 76 3.12 12.46 -2.56
C HIS A 76 2.98 13.28 -3.86
N ALA A 77 3.70 12.89 -4.91
CA ALA A 77 3.37 13.28 -6.28
C ALA A 77 2.09 12.52 -6.67
N SER A 78 1.02 12.76 -5.92
CA SER A 78 -0.33 12.36 -6.21
C SER A 78 -0.83 13.29 -7.29
N GLY A 79 -0.70 12.85 -8.55
CA GLY A 79 -1.54 13.30 -9.64
C GLY A 79 -1.36 14.74 -10.09
N GLY A 80 -0.31 14.99 -10.88
CA GLY A 80 -0.26 16.14 -11.76
C GLY A 80 -0.14 15.67 -13.21
N TYR A 81 -1.26 15.34 -13.86
CA TYR A 81 -1.33 15.58 -15.30
C TYR A 81 -1.18 17.09 -15.45
N GLY A 82 0.05 17.56 -15.63
CA GLY A 82 0.28 18.93 -16.06
C GLY A 82 -0.53 19.17 -17.34
N PRO A 83 -1.07 20.38 -17.55
CA PRO A 83 -1.80 20.68 -18.78
C PRO A 83 -0.93 20.30 -19.99
N PRO A 84 -1.52 19.69 -21.03
CA PRO A 84 -0.75 19.25 -22.19
C PRO A 84 0.04 20.44 -22.75
N PRO A 85 1.29 20.23 -23.22
CA PRO A 85 2.07 21.32 -23.79
C PRO A 85 1.27 21.96 -24.92
N ARG A 86 1.04 23.27 -24.81
CA ARG A 86 0.37 24.05 -25.85
C ARG A 86 1.24 23.95 -27.10
N ARG A 87 0.83 23.11 -28.05
CA ARG A 87 1.45 23.01 -29.36
C ARG A 87 1.20 24.33 -30.09
N THR A 88 2.11 25.28 -29.92
CA THR A 88 2.17 26.47 -30.76
C THR A 88 2.55 25.99 -32.16
N ILE A 89 1.57 25.97 -33.06
CA ILE A 89 1.78 25.71 -34.47
C ILE A 89 2.53 26.95 -35.01
N PRO A 90 3.79 26.84 -35.48
CA PRO A 90 4.46 28.00 -36.05
C PRO A 90 3.84 28.31 -37.41
N GLY A 91 3.35 29.54 -37.59
CA GLY A 91 3.18 30.14 -38.91
C GLY A 91 1.89 29.81 -39.66
N ALA A 92 0.74 29.94 -39.00
CA ALA A 92 -0.48 30.31 -39.73
C ALA A 92 -0.67 31.83 -39.60
N GLY A 93 -0.29 32.56 -40.64
CA GLY A 93 -0.67 33.95 -40.85
C GLY A 93 0.46 34.96 -40.75
N ALA A 94 0.85 35.51 -41.91
CA ALA A 94 0.63 36.92 -42.28
C ALA A 94 1.59 37.29 -43.43
N PRO A 95 1.39 38.44 -44.10
CA PRO A 95 0.20 38.94 -44.81
C PRO A 95 0.36 38.88 -46.35
#